data_AF-A0A7S1C3D1-F1
#
_entry.id   AF-A0A7S1C3D1-F1
#
_cell.length_a   1.000
_cell.length_b   1.000
_cell.length_c   1.000
_cell.angle_alpha   90.00
_cell.angle_beta   90.00
_cell.angle_gamma   90.00
#
_symmetry.space_group_name_H-M   'P 1'
#
loop_
_entity.id
_entity.type
_entity.pdbx_description
1 polymer ?
#
loop_
_entity_poly.entity_id
_entity_poly.type
_entity_poly.pdbx_seq_one_letter_code
_entity_poly.pdbx_strand_id
1 'polypeptide(L)'
;GAGAGAGAPAYGAPAGSFGMPPAPSAPAGVVGITPAAGAPAGTVGAAAALRESERCKYQCGQCGAIASIGPSDPVLCRRCTEGRIMYKLRTKRVTQYKTD
;
A
#
# COMPACT_ATOMS: atom_id res chain seq x y z
N GLY A 1 23.36 13.03 53.08
CA GLY A 1 23.02 14.06 52.09
C GLY A 1 22.35 13.37 50.93
N ALA A 2 21.14 13.77 50.52
CA ALA A 2 20.91 14.86 49.54
C ALA A 2 21.71 14.57 48.26
N GLY A 3 21.15 14.23 47.11
CA GLY A 3 19.89 14.65 46.49
C GLY A 3 20.25 15.44 45.24
N ALA A 4 19.92 14.93 44.04
CA ALA A 4 19.84 15.72 42.80
C ALA A 4 19.16 14.88 41.71
N GLY A 5 17.91 15.24 41.39
CA GLY A 5 17.24 14.82 40.16
C GLY A 5 17.51 15.82 39.03
N ALA A 6 17.45 15.34 37.79
CA ALA A 6 17.20 16.07 36.53
C ALA A 6 17.34 15.03 35.41
N GLY A 7 16.46 14.84 34.44
CA GLY A 7 15.18 15.44 34.07
C GLY A 7 14.73 14.63 32.84
N ALA A 8 13.47 14.18 32.80
CA ALA A 8 12.94 13.44 31.67
C ALA A 8 12.88 14.34 30.42
N PRO A 9 13.20 13.86 29.20
CA PRO A 9 12.88 14.62 28.01
C PRO A 9 11.37 14.58 27.78
N ALA A 10 10.72 15.71 28.05
CA ALA A 10 9.36 15.99 27.62
C ALA A 10 9.33 16.07 26.09
N TYR A 11 8.97 14.98 25.42
CA TYR A 11 8.49 15.08 24.04
C TYR A 11 7.07 15.64 24.09
N GLY A 12 6.96 16.96 24.13
CA GLY A 12 5.69 17.66 23.93
C GLY A 12 5.19 17.37 22.52
N ALA A 13 4.07 16.66 22.42
CA ALA A 13 3.33 16.53 21.18
C ALA A 13 2.48 17.81 20.98
N PRO A 14 2.64 18.58 19.88
CA PRO A 14 1.56 19.45 19.46
C PRO A 14 0.49 18.56 18.82
N ALA A 15 -0.70 18.58 19.42
CA ALA A 15 -1.92 18.04 18.83
C ALA A 15 -2.24 18.81 17.53
N GLY A 16 -1.71 18.33 16.41
CA GLY A 16 -2.14 18.76 15.09
C GLY A 16 -3.51 18.17 14.81
N SER A 17 -4.56 18.97 14.98
CA SER A 17 -5.92 18.65 14.55
C SER A 17 -6.00 18.64 13.03
N PHE A 18 -5.73 17.48 12.41
CA PHE A 18 -6.13 17.27 11.02
C PHE A 18 -7.65 17.14 10.99
N GLY A 19 -8.31 18.22 10.59
CA GLY A 19 -9.75 18.25 10.34
C GLY A 19 -10.13 17.23 9.28
N MET A 20 -10.91 16.22 9.68
CA MET A 20 -11.54 15.28 8.75
C MET A 20 -12.54 16.04 7.89
N PRO A 21 -12.49 15.98 6.54
CA PRO A 21 -13.51 16.60 5.71
C PRO A 21 -14.87 15.90 5.91
N PRO A 22 -16.00 16.61 5.76
CA PRO A 22 -17.33 16.03 5.92
C PRO A 22 -17.63 15.01 4.83
N ALA A 23 -18.28 13.91 5.23
CA ALA A 23 -18.76 12.88 4.32
C ALA A 23 -19.85 13.44 3.38
N PRO A 24 -19.83 13.15 2.06
CA PRO A 24 -20.95 13.45 1.20
C PRO A 24 -22.15 12.56 1.55
N SER A 25 -23.33 13.18 1.67
CA SER A 25 -24.57 12.51 2.04
C SER A 25 -25.33 11.99 0.81
N ALA A 26 -25.76 10.72 0.91
CA ALA A 26 -26.97 10.10 0.31
C ALA A 26 -26.99 9.86 -1.24
N PRO A 27 -27.89 9.00 -1.79
CA PRO A 27 -29.02 8.31 -1.16
C PRO A 27 -29.11 6.78 -1.35
N ALA A 28 -29.94 6.16 -0.48
CA ALA A 28 -30.48 4.82 -0.65
C ALA A 28 -31.46 4.78 -1.84
N GLY A 29 -31.21 3.88 -2.78
CA GLY A 29 -32.10 3.57 -3.90
C GLY A 29 -32.28 2.07 -4.03
N VAL A 30 -33.45 1.58 -3.65
CA VAL A 30 -33.89 0.19 -3.82
C VAL A 30 -34.51 0.00 -5.20
N VAL A 31 -33.91 -0.84 -6.03
CA VAL A 31 -34.49 -1.52 -7.20
C VAL A 31 -33.70 -2.82 -7.30
N GLY A 32 -34.23 -4.04 -7.21
CA GLY A 32 -35.37 -4.63 -7.89
C GLY A 32 -34.90 -6.05 -8.26
N ILE A 33 -35.71 -7.06 -7.95
CA ILE A 33 -35.32 -8.48 -7.93
C ILE A 33 -35.55 -9.06 -9.34
N THR A 34 -34.54 -9.70 -9.93
CA THR A 34 -34.71 -10.68 -11.03
C THR A 34 -33.53 -11.66 -11.07
N PRO A 35 -33.71 -12.97 -10.79
CA PRO A 35 -32.72 -13.98 -11.09
C PRO A 35 -32.96 -14.53 -12.51
N ALA A 36 -32.05 -14.23 -13.44
CA ALA A 36 -32.00 -14.89 -14.74
C ALA A 36 -30.76 -15.81 -14.79
N ALA A 37 -31.03 -17.10 -14.97
CA ALA A 37 -30.06 -18.15 -15.22
C ALA A 37 -29.38 -17.99 -16.59
N GLY A 38 -28.10 -18.34 -16.71
CA GLY A 38 -27.47 -18.58 -18.02
C GLY A 38 -25.94 -18.55 -18.09
N ALA A 39 -25.34 -19.75 -18.03
CA ALA A 39 -24.10 -20.21 -18.67
C ALA A 39 -22.71 -19.73 -18.15
N PRO A 40 -21.80 -20.67 -17.76
CA PRO A 40 -20.38 -20.39 -17.57
C PRO A 40 -19.64 -20.46 -18.90
N ALA A 41 -19.28 -19.30 -19.45
CA ALA A 41 -18.44 -19.21 -20.65
C ALA A 41 -16.99 -18.91 -20.26
N GLY A 42 -16.14 -19.92 -20.45
CA GLY A 42 -14.82 -19.73 -21.05
C GLY A 42 -13.75 -19.07 -20.17
N THR A 43 -12.93 -19.92 -19.58
CA THR A 43 -11.55 -19.64 -19.15
C THR A 43 -10.74 -18.94 -20.26
N VAL A 44 -10.65 -17.61 -20.22
CA VAL A 44 -9.61 -16.85 -20.92
C VAL A 44 -9.02 -15.83 -19.94
N GLY A 45 -7.88 -16.14 -19.35
CA GLY A 45 -7.21 -15.19 -18.45
C GLY A 45 -6.06 -15.73 -17.61
N ALA A 46 -5.78 -17.04 -17.62
CA ALA A 46 -4.68 -17.60 -16.83
C ALA A 46 -3.28 -17.45 -17.47
N ALA A 47 -3.19 -17.09 -18.76
CA ALA A 47 -1.92 -17.00 -19.47
C ALA A 47 -1.20 -15.63 -19.33
N ALA A 48 -1.93 -14.55 -19.02
CA ALA A 48 -1.33 -13.21 -18.86
C ALA A 48 -0.67 -13.01 -17.49
N ALA A 49 -1.14 -13.71 -16.46
CA ALA A 49 -0.68 -13.52 -15.08
C ALA A 49 0.75 -14.01 -14.82
N LEU A 50 1.28 -14.93 -15.63
CA LEU A 50 2.62 -15.50 -15.41
C LEU A 50 3.75 -14.59 -15.91
N ARG A 51 3.50 -13.74 -16.90
CA ARG A 51 4.52 -12.81 -17.45
C ARG A 51 4.65 -11.51 -16.66
N GLU A 52 3.58 -11.06 -15.99
CA GLU A 52 3.64 -9.91 -15.08
C GLU A 52 4.64 -10.13 -13.92
N SER A 53 4.88 -11.40 -13.54
CA SER A 53 5.87 -11.81 -12.55
C SER A 53 7.30 -11.33 -12.85
N GLU A 54 7.62 -11.07 -14.13
CA GLU A 54 8.95 -10.66 -14.57
C GLU A 54 9.25 -9.20 -14.20
N ARG A 55 8.25 -8.38 -13.85
CA ARG A 55 8.45 -6.97 -13.47
C ARG A 55 7.88 -6.69 -12.09
N CYS A 56 8.77 -6.64 -11.10
CA CYS A 56 8.38 -6.34 -9.72
C CYS A 56 8.28 -4.82 -9.49
N LYS A 57 7.33 -4.41 -8.63
CA LYS A 57 7.18 -3.03 -8.19
C LYS A 57 8.06 -2.81 -6.96
N TYR A 58 8.86 -1.76 -6.99
CA TYR A 58 9.76 -1.36 -5.91
C TYR A 58 9.51 0.09 -5.48
N GLN A 59 9.74 0.38 -4.20
CA GLN A 59 9.60 1.68 -3.57
C GLN A 59 10.98 2.20 -3.17
N CYS A 60 11.31 3.43 -3.55
CA CYS A 60 12.57 4.06 -3.12
C CYS A 60 12.54 4.34 -1.62
N GLY A 61 13.62 3.99 -0.91
CA GLY A 61 13.74 4.22 0.53
C GLY A 61 13.85 5.67 0.97
N GLN A 62 14.16 6.60 0.05
CA GLN A 62 14.30 8.03 0.36
C GLN A 62 13.06 8.82 -0.07
N CYS A 63 12.76 8.85 -1.37
CA CYS A 63 11.65 9.64 -1.91
C CYS A 63 10.30 8.91 -1.99
N GLY A 64 10.22 7.63 -1.62
CA GLY A 64 8.98 6.86 -1.63
C GLY A 64 8.39 6.58 -3.02
N ALA A 65 9.08 6.97 -4.09
CA ALA A 65 8.64 6.77 -5.47
C ALA A 65 8.55 5.28 -5.82
N ILE A 66 7.48 4.90 -6.53
CA ILE A 66 7.24 3.52 -6.97
C ILE A 66 7.76 3.36 -8.41
N ALA A 67 8.64 2.40 -8.64
CA ALA A 67 9.17 2.04 -9.96
C ALA A 67 8.94 0.55 -10.26
N SER A 68 8.67 0.23 -11.52
CA SER A 68 8.50 -1.14 -12.01
C SER A 68 9.76 -1.62 -12.71
N ILE A 69 10.62 -2.33 -11.97
CA ILE A 69 11.96 -2.74 -12.40
C ILE A 69 11.91 -4.21 -12.85
N GLY A 70 12.43 -4.46 -14.04
CA GLY A 70 12.59 -5.82 -14.58
C GLY A 70 14.00 -6.36 -14.31
N PRO A 71 14.27 -7.65 -14.58
CA PRO A 71 15.55 -8.29 -14.29
C PRO A 71 16.75 -7.66 -15.03
N SER A 72 16.51 -7.11 -16.22
CA SER A 72 17.55 -6.43 -17.01
C SER A 72 17.62 -4.92 -16.78
N ASP A 73 16.74 -4.35 -15.94
CA ASP A 73 16.67 -2.90 -15.67
C ASP A 73 17.52 -2.55 -14.43
N PRO A 74 18.27 -1.44 -14.44
CA PRO A 74 19.13 -1.10 -13.32
C PRO A 74 18.34 -0.66 -12.09
N VAL A 75 18.76 -1.12 -10.90
CA VAL A 75 18.06 -0.87 -9.62
C VAL A 75 18.36 0.55 -9.11
N LEU A 76 17.66 1.53 -9.66
CA LEU A 76 17.87 2.95 -9.39
C LEU A 76 16.55 3.70 -9.28
N CYS A 77 16.49 4.67 -8.37
CA CYS A 77 15.38 5.61 -8.33
C CYS A 77 15.58 6.74 -9.36
N ARG A 78 14.67 6.89 -10.31
CA ARG A 78 14.74 7.94 -11.37
C ARG A 78 14.51 9.37 -10.88
N ARG A 79 14.07 9.55 -9.63
CA ARG A 79 13.86 10.87 -8.99
C ARG A 79 14.98 11.27 -8.03
N CYS A 80 15.74 10.29 -7.55
CA CYS A 80 16.71 10.47 -6.49
C CYS A 80 18.09 10.09 -7.02
N THR A 81 19.01 11.03 -7.11
CA THR A 81 20.39 10.79 -7.58
C THR A 81 21.19 9.92 -6.60
N GLU A 82 20.89 10.01 -5.31
CA GLU A 82 21.50 9.19 -4.25
C GLU A 82 20.77 7.84 -4.04
N GLY A 83 19.62 7.64 -4.68
CA GLY A 83 18.65 6.60 -4.32
C GLY A 83 18.91 5.24 -4.96
N ARG A 84 19.83 4.44 -4.41
CA ARG A 84 20.09 3.04 -4.83
C ARG A 84 19.34 1.98 -4.03
N ILE A 85 18.77 2.37 -2.88
CA ILE A 85 18.03 1.45 -2.01
C ILE A 85 16.56 1.45 -2.43
N MET A 86 16.08 0.28 -2.88
CA MET A 86 14.72 0.06 -3.31
C MET A 86 14.12 -1.15 -2.59
N TYR A 87 12.96 -0.95 -1.95
CA TYR A 87 12.22 -2.01 -1.25
C TYR A 87 11.18 -2.63 -2.16
N LYS A 88 10.95 -3.93 -2.07
CA LYS A 88 9.84 -4.58 -2.81
C LYS A 88 8.51 -4.11 -2.24
N LEU A 89 7.57 -3.70 -3.08
CA LEU A 89 6.24 -3.31 -2.60
C LEU A 89 5.50 -4.51 -1.99
N ARG A 90 4.68 -4.21 -0.99
CA ARG A 90 3.72 -5.16 -0.44
C ARG A 90 2.80 -5.66 -1.55
N THR A 91 2.60 -6.97 -1.60
CA THR A 91 1.62 -7.58 -2.50
C THR A 91 0.20 -7.20 -2.08
N LYS A 92 -0.71 -7.09 -3.04
CA LYS A 92 -2.15 -6.90 -2.75
C LYS A 92 -2.83 -8.17 -2.22
N ARG A 93 -2.11 -9.29 -2.23
CA ARG A 93 -2.60 -10.57 -1.71
C ARG A 93 -2.59 -10.50 -0.18
N VAL A 94 -3.77 -10.68 0.41
CA VAL A 94 -3.93 -10.71 1.88
C VAL A 94 -3.30 -11.99 2.42
N THR A 95 -2.49 -11.85 3.46
CA THR A 95 -1.95 -12.98 4.23
C THR A 95 -2.84 -13.21 5.45
N GLN A 96 -3.33 -14.43 5.65
CA GLN A 96 -4.07 -14.82 6.85
C GLN A 96 -3.09 -15.38 7.89
N TYR A 97 -3.20 -14.92 9.13
CA TYR A 97 -2.41 -15.39 10.26
C TYR A 97 -3.34 -16.05 11.28
N LYS A 98 -2.91 -17.16 11.88
CA LYS A 98 -3.60 -17.76 13.04
C LYS A 98 -3.09 -17.09 14.30
N THR A 99 -3.97 -16.84 15.26
CA THR A 99 -3.61 -16.52 16.64
C THR A 99 -3.59 -17.85 17.39
N ASP A 100 -2.40 -18.32 17.79
CA ASP A 100 -2.28 -19.45 18.71
C ASP A 100 -2.68 -19.06 20.14
#